data_AF-A0A0F9IQU1-F1
#
_entry.id   AF-A0A0F9IQU1-F1
#
_cell.length_a   1.000
_cell.length_b   1.000
_cell.length_c   1.000
_cell.angle_alpha   90.00
_cell.angle_beta   90.00
_cell.angle_gamma   90.00
#
_symmetry.space_group_name_H-M   'P 1'
#
loop_
_entity.id
_entity.type
_entity.pdbx_description
1 polymer ?
#
loop_
_entity_poly.entity_id
_entity_poly.type
_entity_poly.pdbx_seq_one_letter_code
_entity_poly.pdbx_strand_id
1 'polypeptide(L)' 'NVAEGQKSVPEVVEAWLNSARHRRNILEPRVELYGLARSGNYWAMVLAQTC' A
#
# COMPACT_ATOMS: atom_id res chain seq x y z
N ASN A 1 -0.27 -2.27 4.08
CA ASN A 1 -1.44 -2.60 3.23
C ASN A 1 -1.19 -3.89 2.49
N VAL A 2 -2.22 -4.73 2.33
CA VAL A 2 -2.14 -5.98 1.55
C VAL A 2 -3.29 -6.03 0.55
N ALA A 3 -3.08 -6.66 -0.60
CA ALA A 3 -4.12 -6.87 -1.61
C ALA A 3 -3.79 -8.09 -2.47
N GLU A 4 -4.79 -8.58 -3.21
CA GLU A 4 -4.67 -9.71 -4.12
C GLU A 4 -5.41 -9.42 -5.42
N GLY A 5 -4.82 -9.85 -6.54
CA GLY A 5 -5.50 -9.91 -7.84
C GLY A 5 -5.24 -8.71 -8.76
N GLN A 6 -4.70 -7.60 -8.25
CA GLN A 6 -4.34 -6.45 -9.09
C GLN A 6 -3.12 -6.78 -9.95
N LYS A 7 -3.17 -6.36 -11.21
CA LYS A 7 -2.17 -6.72 -12.22
C LYS A 7 -1.01 -5.72 -12.27
N SER A 8 -1.21 -4.51 -11.76
CA SER A 8 -0.24 -3.43 -11.85
C SER A 8 -0.14 -2.61 -10.56
N VAL A 9 0.95 -1.85 -10.43
CA VAL A 9 1.15 -0.91 -9.30
C VAL A 9 0.06 0.17 -9.26
N PRO A 10 -0.30 0.84 -10.36
CA PRO A 10 -1.38 1.83 -10.34
C PRO A 10 -2.70 1.25 -9.84
N GLU A 11 -3.06 0.05 -10.30
CA GLU A 11 -4.31 -0.62 -9.92
C GLU A 11 -4.36 -0.96 -8.43
N VAL A 12 -3.25 -1.47 -7.85
CA VAL A 12 -3.23 -1.78 -6.40
C VAL A 12 -3.19 -0.53 -5.53
N VAL A 13 -2.48 0.52 -5.98
CA VAL A 13 -2.46 1.79 -5.27
C VAL A 13 -3.84 2.46 -5.32
N GLU A 14 -4.51 2.46 -6.47
CA GLU A 14 -5.88 2.96 -6.61
C GLU A 14 -6.85 2.16 -5.74
N ALA A 15 -6.75 0.84 -5.70
CA ALA A 15 -7.57 0.00 -4.84
C ALA A 15 -7.39 0.33 -3.34
N TRP A 16 -6.14 0.53 -2.90
CA TRP A 16 -5.87 0.97 -1.53
C TRP A 16 -6.34 2.39 -1.26
N LEU A 17 -6.18 3.31 -2.21
CA LEU A 17 -6.73 4.66 -2.09
C LEU A 17 -8.24 4.58 -1.98
N ASN A 18 -8.96 3.78 -2.75
CA ASN A 18 -10.43 3.67 -2.67
C ASN A 18 -10.95 2.96 -1.40
N SER A 19 -10.07 2.43 -0.56
CA SER A 19 -10.43 1.80 0.71
C SER A 19 -10.06 2.68 1.90
N ALA A 20 -11.05 3.14 2.67
CA ALA A 20 -10.83 4.05 3.80
C ALA A 20 -9.78 3.55 4.81
N ARG A 21 -9.73 2.24 5.09
CA ARG A 21 -8.72 1.65 6.00
C ARG A 21 -7.31 1.72 5.42
N HIS A 22 -7.13 1.39 4.15
CA HIS A 22 -5.83 1.39 3.50
C HIS A 22 -5.34 2.82 3.20
N ARG A 23 -6.26 3.70 2.78
CA ARG A 23 -6.01 5.12 2.56
C ARG A 23 -5.46 5.81 3.80
N ARG A 24 -6.00 5.52 4.99
CA ARG A 24 -5.49 6.10 6.26
C ARG A 24 -4.01 5.81 6.48
N ASN A 25 -3.53 4.62 6.13
CA ASN A 25 -2.11 4.28 6.28
C ASN A 25 -1.23 5.04 5.26
N ILE A 26 -1.72 5.23 4.02
CA ILE A 26 -1.00 5.94 2.95
C ILE A 26 -0.90 7.44 3.24
N LEU A 27 -1.93 8.01 3.87
CA LEU A 27 -2.02 9.44 4.18
C LEU A 27 -1.54 9.81 5.59
N GLU A 28 -0.96 8.88 6.35
CA GLU A 28 -0.43 9.16 7.69
C GLU A 28 0.79 10.10 7.57
N PRO A 29 0.74 11.34 8.10
CA PRO A 29 1.81 12.33 7.89
C PRO A 29 3.17 11.93 8.48
N ARG A 30 3.18 11.01 9.46
CA ARG A 30 4.43 10.50 10.07
C ARG A 30 5.13 9.45 9.22
N VAL A 31 4.47 8.88 8.22
CA VAL A 31 5.09 7.89 7.34
C VAL A 31 5.96 8.60 6.31
N GLU A 32 7.25 8.26 6.32
CA GLU A 32 8.26 8.85 5.44
C GLU A 32 8.89 7.81 4.52
N LEU A 33 8.75 6.53 4.87
CA LEU A 33 9.36 5.42 4.16
C LEU A 33 8.29 4.40 3.77
N TYR A 34 8.45 3.81 2.59
CA TYR A 34 7.62 2.69 2.17
C TYR A 34 8.44 1.63 1.43
N GLY A 35 7.98 0.38 1.52
CA GLY A 35 8.43 -0.73 0.70
C GLY A 35 7.24 -1.40 0.04
N LEU A 36 7.32 -1.62 -1.28
CA LEU A 36 6.28 -2.29 -2.06
C LEU A 36 6.85 -3.59 -2.65
N ALA A 37 6.18 -4.70 -2.39
CA ALA A 37 6.55 -6.02 -2.91
C ALA A 37 5.35 -6.74 -3.51
N ARG A 38 5.63 -7.60 -4.49
CA ARG A 38 4.66 -8.49 -5.12
C ARG A 38 5.21 -9.92 -5.12
N SER A 39 4.36 -10.88 -4.76
CA SER A 39 4.64 -12.31 -4.93
C SER A 39 3.42 -12.98 -5.57
N GLY A 40 3.56 -13.46 -6.80
CA GLY A 40 2.43 -13.95 -7.59
C GLY A 40 1.35 -12.88 -7.76
N ASN A 41 0.16 -13.13 -7.23
CA ASN A 41 -0.98 -12.19 -7.25
C ASN A 41 -1.10 -11.36 -5.97
N TYR A 42 -0.22 -11.56 -4.99
CA TYR A 42 -0.26 -10.85 -3.71
C TYR A 42 0.61 -9.60 -3.75
N TRP A 43 0.08 -8.54 -3.17
CA TRP A 43 0.75 -7.27 -2.97
C TRP A 43 0.88 -6.96 -1.48
N ALA A 44 2.05 -6.47 -1.09
CA ALA A 44 2.30 -5.96 0.26
C ALA A 44 3.01 -4.61 0.17
N MET A 45 2.43 -3.61 0.82
CA MET A 45 3.04 -2.31 1.06
C MET A 45 3.29 -2.14 2.56
N VAL A 46 4.55 -2.02 2.94
CA VAL A 46 4.99 -1.68 4.30
C VAL A 46 5.23 -0.18 4.34
N LEU A 47 4.77 0.46 5.41
CA LEU A 47 4.87 1.91 5.65
C LEU A 47 5.59 2.08 6.99
N ALA A 48 6.56 2.98 7.05
CA ALA A 48 7.37 3.21 8.24
C ALA A 48 7.61 4.70 8.47
N GLN A 49 7.76 5.06 9.74
CA GLN A 49 8.21 6.37 10.20
C GLN A 49 9.65 6.24 10.69
N THR A 50 10.46 7.28 10.49
CA THR A 50 11.77 7.36 11.15
C THR A 50 11.57 7.73 12.63
N CYS A 51 12.59 7.45 13.47
CA CYS A 51 12.54 7.68 14.91
C CYS A 51 13.00 9.09 15.28
#